data_AF-A0A0F4YU68-F1
#
_entry.id   AF-A0A0F4YU68-F1
#
_cell.length_a   1.000
_cell.length_b   1.000
_cell.length_c   1.000
_cell.angle_alpha   90.00
_cell.angle_beta   90.00
_cell.angle_gamma   90.00
#
_symmetry.space_group_name_H-M   'P 1'
#
loop_
_entity.id
_entity.type
_entity.pdbx_description
1 polymer ?
#
loop_
_entity_poly.entity_id
_entity_poly.type
_entity_poly.pdbx_seq_one_letter_code
_entity_poly.pdbx_strand_id
1 'polypeptide(L)'
;MSLNKKYANLPDLTATVRTNDSDDEVPSNPDIDRNGLNAEEARLHFLRASVDTRDVDFSDTIATKRKSYRTKTLRTRRRADGTEEVGDLSDSEEETFERKLARLRREAEELKEELARRKEQQSTKADQQQPENEADVGDGLEELSRALDNIHASTRGASGNAITADTILSQKLAATSQPVGAGSQDKNNSTSEHNDSPAATSTPSGLLAHAASFDARLALVEAALGISTSSNPFIGEGNSEPPLQPVLPALEHLTSRLSALTSTLGGPAPAPAVPTTGSGPATTAGTTPQIEALTARIKKLTADADALANSRKRAMDAAKAANAAKVQADLPSDLSASSSNATEVADPASTQRDEQAAKIQALYATLPTIQSLHPLLPSVLERLRSLRAIHAGAAQASETLDALEKDQAELSKEIEQWREGLRVVEEKVKESEAAMKKNIDVISPWVKDLETRLARLENQT
;
A
#
# COMPACT_ATOMS: atom_id res chain seq x y z
N MET A 1 -26.45 36.22 -16.11
CA MET A 1 -26.02 34.85 -16.44
C MET A 1 -25.58 34.82 -17.88
N SER A 2 -24.28 34.63 -18.14
CA SER A 2 -23.74 34.68 -19.51
C SER A 2 -23.79 33.27 -20.10
N LEU A 3 -24.51 33.10 -21.22
CA LEU A 3 -24.52 31.85 -21.96
C LEU A 3 -23.11 31.56 -22.50
N ASN A 4 -22.68 30.31 -22.36
CA ASN A 4 -21.40 29.86 -22.87
C ASN A 4 -21.41 29.96 -24.42
N LYS A 5 -20.46 30.73 -25.00
CA LYS A 5 -20.45 31.11 -26.43
C LYS A 5 -20.55 29.93 -27.40
N LYS A 6 -20.15 28.73 -26.99
CA LYS A 6 -20.25 27.51 -27.80
C LYS A 6 -21.70 27.09 -28.11
N TYR A 7 -22.68 27.46 -27.28
CA TYR A 7 -24.07 26.98 -27.42
C TYR A 7 -25.07 28.08 -27.84
N ALA A 8 -24.59 29.30 -28.08
CA ALA A 8 -25.44 30.45 -28.41
C ALA A 8 -26.12 30.35 -29.79
N ASN A 9 -25.65 29.46 -30.67
CA ASN A 9 -26.19 29.29 -32.03
C ASN A 9 -27.19 28.12 -32.15
N LEU A 10 -27.52 27.45 -31.05
CA LEU A 10 -28.49 26.35 -31.03
C LEU A 10 -29.86 26.92 -30.63
N PRO A 11 -30.93 26.73 -31.45
CA PRO A 11 -32.21 27.40 -31.25
C PRO A 11 -33.08 26.85 -30.10
N ASP A 12 -32.63 25.82 -29.38
CA ASP A 12 -33.46 25.11 -28.41
C ASP A 12 -32.67 24.64 -27.17
N LEU A 13 -32.00 25.58 -26.49
CA LEU A 13 -31.32 25.30 -25.22
C LEU A 13 -32.18 25.78 -24.04
N THR A 14 -33.09 24.93 -23.58
CA THR A 14 -33.81 25.15 -22.33
C THR A 14 -32.87 24.94 -21.15
N ALA A 15 -32.68 26.00 -20.34
CA ALA A 15 -31.91 25.95 -19.10
C ALA A 15 -32.64 25.09 -18.05
N THR A 16 -32.54 23.78 -18.20
CA THR A 16 -33.13 22.81 -17.27
C THR A 16 -32.12 22.53 -16.17
N VAL A 17 -32.51 22.81 -14.92
CA VAL A 17 -31.74 22.47 -13.72
C VAL A 17 -31.55 20.96 -13.69
N ARG A 18 -30.29 20.52 -13.79
CA ARG A 18 -29.90 19.10 -13.78
C ARG A 18 -29.60 18.70 -12.33
N THR A 19 -30.64 18.44 -11.55
CA THR A 19 -30.55 17.69 -10.28
C THR A 19 -31.89 17.01 -10.04
N ASN A 20 -31.98 15.74 -10.40
CA ASN A 20 -33.00 14.84 -9.88
C ASN A 20 -32.22 13.78 -9.11
N ASP A 21 -31.93 14.10 -7.84
CA ASP A 21 -31.30 13.17 -6.91
C ASP A 21 -32.45 12.39 -6.29
N SER A 22 -32.65 11.15 -6.75
CA SER A 22 -33.57 10.22 -6.13
C SER A 22 -32.82 9.56 -4.98
N ASP A 23 -33.18 9.92 -3.75
CA ASP A 23 -32.80 9.21 -2.54
C ASP A 23 -33.18 7.72 -2.66
N ASP A 24 -32.20 6.87 -2.96
CA ASP A 24 -32.32 5.42 -2.82
C ASP A 24 -32.06 5.03 -1.35
N GLU A 25 -32.98 5.39 -0.45
CA GLU A 25 -33.07 4.72 0.86
C GLU A 25 -33.63 3.31 0.65
N VAL A 26 -32.76 2.36 0.31
CA VAL A 26 -33.12 0.94 0.29
C VAL A 26 -33.35 0.50 1.74
N PRO A 27 -34.60 0.13 2.12
CA PRO A 27 -34.87 -0.30 3.48
C PRO A 27 -34.09 -1.59 3.79
N SER A 28 -33.47 -1.63 4.97
CA SER A 28 -32.70 -2.77 5.44
C SER A 28 -33.59 -4.02 5.49
N ASN A 29 -33.36 -4.98 4.59
CA ASN A 29 -34.05 -6.27 4.60
C ASN A 29 -33.64 -7.07 5.85
N PRO A 30 -34.60 -7.47 6.71
CA PRO A 30 -34.31 -8.21 7.95
C PRO A 30 -33.87 -9.66 7.70
N ASP A 31 -34.02 -10.18 6.48
CA ASP A 31 -33.57 -11.52 6.09
C ASP A 31 -32.09 -11.55 5.66
N ILE A 32 -31.41 -10.40 5.60
CA ILE A 32 -30.01 -10.29 5.19
C ILE A 32 -29.16 -9.89 6.39
N ASP A 33 -28.37 -10.83 6.90
CA ASP A 33 -27.34 -10.53 7.91
C ASP A 33 -26.23 -9.68 7.28
N ARG A 34 -26.19 -8.39 7.65
CA ARG A 34 -25.16 -7.43 7.20
C ARG A 34 -23.98 -7.34 8.19
N ASN A 35 -23.68 -8.44 8.88
CA ASN A 35 -22.55 -8.46 9.80
C ASN A 35 -21.26 -8.17 9.01
N GLY A 36 -20.58 -7.08 9.39
CA GLY A 36 -19.32 -6.69 8.78
C GLY A 36 -18.29 -7.80 8.95
N LEU A 37 -17.62 -8.17 7.85
CA LEU A 37 -16.57 -9.17 7.88
C LEU A 37 -15.32 -8.57 8.54
N ASN A 38 -14.95 -9.07 9.71
CA ASN A 38 -13.68 -8.75 10.35
C ASN A 38 -12.55 -9.49 9.60
N ALA A 39 -11.96 -8.83 8.61
CA ALA A 39 -10.93 -9.42 7.76
C ALA A 39 -9.71 -9.93 8.57
N GLU A 40 -9.31 -9.23 9.64
CA GLU A 40 -8.15 -9.64 10.44
C GLU A 40 -8.43 -10.88 11.29
N GLU A 41 -9.63 -10.99 11.88
CA GLU A 41 -10.06 -12.18 12.61
C GLU A 41 -10.16 -13.38 11.66
N ALA A 42 -10.80 -13.20 10.51
CA ALA A 42 -10.84 -14.21 9.47
C ALA A 42 -9.43 -14.63 9.02
N ARG A 43 -8.50 -13.67 8.86
CA ARG A 43 -7.11 -13.93 8.49
C ARG A 43 -6.41 -14.81 9.53
N LEU A 44 -6.59 -14.53 10.83
CA LEU A 44 -6.01 -15.36 11.89
C LEU A 44 -6.55 -16.80 11.87
N HIS A 45 -7.83 -16.98 11.53
CA HIS A 45 -8.44 -18.31 11.39
C HIS A 45 -7.87 -19.08 10.20
N PHE A 46 -7.70 -18.43 9.04
CA PHE A 46 -7.25 -19.11 7.81
C PHE A 46 -5.72 -19.21 7.67
N LEU A 47 -4.94 -18.36 8.32
CA LEU A 47 -3.47 -18.39 8.26
C LEU A 47 -2.88 -19.73 8.74
N ARG A 48 -3.55 -20.40 9.67
CA ARG A 48 -3.11 -21.68 10.25
C ARG A 48 -3.51 -22.90 9.43
N ALA A 49 -4.41 -22.76 8.46
CA ALA A 49 -4.86 -23.84 7.61
C ALA A 49 -4.09 -23.80 6.30
N SER A 50 -3.27 -24.82 6.02
CA SER A 50 -2.63 -24.99 4.72
C SER A 50 -3.37 -26.06 3.92
N VAL A 51 -3.57 -25.84 2.62
CA VAL A 51 -4.28 -26.76 1.72
C VAL A 51 -3.29 -27.39 0.77
N ASP A 52 -3.25 -28.73 0.74
CA ASP A 52 -2.43 -29.49 -0.20
C ASP A 52 -3.29 -29.88 -1.42
N THR A 53 -2.86 -29.48 -2.61
CA THR A 53 -3.60 -29.66 -3.87
C THR A 53 -2.89 -30.61 -4.85
N ARG A 54 -1.76 -31.21 -4.47
CA ARG A 54 -0.91 -31.99 -5.40
C ARG A 54 -1.61 -33.21 -6.01
N ASP A 55 -2.54 -33.81 -5.27
CA ASP A 55 -3.24 -35.03 -5.69
C ASP A 55 -4.69 -34.77 -6.18
N VAL A 56 -5.07 -33.50 -6.37
CA VAL A 56 -6.43 -33.13 -6.78
C VAL A 56 -6.47 -32.78 -8.26
N ASP A 57 -7.16 -33.62 -9.03
CA ASP A 57 -7.45 -33.35 -10.44
C ASP A 57 -8.66 -32.39 -10.53
N PHE A 58 -8.41 -31.14 -10.93
CA PHE A 58 -9.46 -30.14 -11.21
C PHE A 58 -10.03 -30.23 -12.62
N SER A 59 -9.62 -31.25 -13.39
CA SER A 59 -10.21 -31.48 -14.69
C SER A 59 -11.66 -31.90 -14.50
N ASP A 60 -12.57 -31.27 -15.25
CA ASP A 60 -14.03 -31.46 -15.22
C ASP A 60 -14.47 -32.85 -15.76
N THR A 61 -13.60 -33.85 -15.62
CA THR A 61 -13.91 -35.23 -15.97
C THR A 61 -14.63 -35.86 -14.79
N ILE A 62 -15.88 -36.26 -15.00
CA ILE A 62 -16.77 -36.88 -14.00
C ILE A 62 -16.31 -38.32 -13.73
N ALA A 63 -15.03 -38.52 -13.41
CA ALA A 63 -14.53 -39.79 -12.92
C ALA A 63 -15.10 -40.02 -11.51
N THR A 64 -15.69 -41.18 -11.31
CA THR A 64 -16.48 -41.59 -10.12
C THR A 64 -15.68 -41.68 -8.80
N LYS A 65 -14.42 -41.24 -8.78
CA LYS A 65 -13.58 -41.11 -7.57
C LYS A 65 -12.92 -39.74 -7.54
N ARG A 66 -13.70 -38.72 -7.16
CA ARG A 66 -13.20 -37.36 -6.91
C ARG A 66 -12.22 -37.42 -5.73
N LYS A 67 -10.93 -37.21 -5.98
CA LYS A 67 -9.94 -36.96 -4.92
C LYS A 67 -10.23 -35.57 -4.35
N SER A 68 -10.57 -35.48 -3.07
CA SER A 68 -10.83 -34.20 -2.39
C SER A 68 -9.53 -33.57 -1.92
N TYR A 69 -9.50 -32.23 -1.83
CA TYR A 69 -8.42 -31.49 -1.19
C TYR A 69 -8.22 -31.94 0.26
N ARG A 70 -6.96 -32.03 0.70
CA ARG A 70 -6.60 -32.31 2.11
C ARG A 70 -6.14 -31.01 2.76
N THR A 71 -6.83 -30.59 3.82
CA THR A 71 -6.41 -29.45 4.63
C THR A 71 -5.54 -29.94 5.78
N LYS A 72 -4.31 -29.42 5.86
CA LYS A 72 -3.41 -29.62 6.98
C LYS A 72 -3.75 -28.55 8.02
N THR A 73 -4.47 -28.97 9.06
CA THR A 73 -4.65 -28.15 10.26
C THR A 73 -3.69 -28.68 11.32
N LEU A 74 -2.66 -27.90 11.65
CA LEU A 74 -1.82 -28.18 12.81
C LEU A 74 -2.71 -28.05 14.06
N ARG A 75 -3.29 -29.17 14.49
CA ARG A 75 -4.07 -29.23 15.73
C ARG A 75 -3.10 -29.27 16.90
N THR A 76 -2.70 -28.11 17.39
CA THR A 76 -2.10 -27.99 18.71
C THR A 76 -3.22 -28.16 19.74
N ARG A 77 -3.29 -29.32 20.40
CA ARG A 77 -4.15 -29.46 21.58
C ARG A 77 -3.40 -28.88 22.76
N ARG A 78 -3.78 -27.66 23.18
CA ARG A 78 -3.35 -27.13 24.47
C ARG A 78 -3.99 -27.98 25.58
N ARG A 79 -3.15 -28.69 26.35
CA ARG A 79 -3.57 -29.20 27.67
C ARG A 79 -3.71 -28.01 28.63
N ALA A 80 -4.45 -28.22 29.73
CA ALA A 80 -4.67 -27.22 30.77
C ALA A 80 -3.37 -26.75 31.49
N ASP A 81 -2.23 -27.38 31.21
CA ASP A 81 -0.93 -27.13 31.83
C ASP A 81 0.08 -26.44 30.88
N GLY A 82 -0.38 -25.89 29.74
CA GLY A 82 0.41 -24.98 28.90
C GLY A 82 1.55 -25.59 28.08
N THR A 83 1.81 -26.90 28.15
CA THR A 83 2.78 -27.58 27.30
C THR A 83 2.16 -28.00 25.96
N GLU A 84 2.84 -27.68 24.86
CA GLU A 84 2.44 -28.05 23.50
C GLU A 84 2.98 -29.46 23.20
N GLU A 85 2.12 -30.46 23.33
CA GLU A 85 2.42 -31.83 22.95
C GLU A 85 2.13 -31.97 21.44
N VAL A 86 3.18 -32.04 20.63
CA VAL A 86 3.06 -32.44 19.21
C VAL A 86 2.55 -33.88 19.22
N GLY A 87 1.29 -34.08 18.86
CA GLY A 87 0.64 -35.38 18.86
C GLY A 87 1.41 -36.40 18.01
N ASP A 88 1.39 -37.64 18.48
CA ASP A 88 1.99 -38.82 17.90
C ASP A 88 1.81 -38.90 16.37
N LEU A 89 2.91 -38.70 15.63
CA LEU A 89 2.98 -38.73 14.17
C LEU A 89 2.99 -40.17 13.62
N SER A 90 2.68 -41.18 14.43
CA SER A 90 2.98 -42.58 14.14
C SER A 90 2.06 -43.28 13.12
N ASP A 91 0.95 -42.70 12.66
CA ASP A 91 -0.01 -43.44 11.79
C ASP A 91 -0.41 -42.73 10.48
N SER A 92 0.23 -41.61 10.12
CA SER A 92 -0.13 -40.91 8.86
C SER A 92 1.03 -40.34 8.06
N GLU A 93 2.26 -40.71 8.37
CA GLU A 93 3.44 -40.28 7.63
C GLU A 93 4.07 -41.51 6.97
N GLU A 94 4.04 -41.57 5.63
CA GLU A 94 5.17 -42.16 4.92
C GLU A 94 6.39 -41.34 5.33
N GLU A 95 7.16 -41.85 6.30
CA GLU A 95 8.38 -41.21 6.79
C GLU A 95 9.21 -40.74 5.58
N THR A 96 9.66 -39.48 5.60
CA THR A 96 10.53 -38.96 4.52
C THR A 96 11.69 -39.94 4.32
N PHE A 97 12.09 -40.18 3.06
CA PHE A 97 13.11 -41.18 2.73
C PHE A 97 14.39 -41.03 3.56
N GLU A 98 14.78 -39.79 3.87
CA GLU A 98 15.92 -39.49 4.74
C GLU A 98 15.70 -39.91 6.20
N ARG A 99 14.51 -39.67 6.76
CA ARG A 99 14.13 -40.10 8.11
C ARG A 99 14.02 -41.62 8.21
N LYS A 100 13.45 -42.25 7.17
CA LYS A 100 13.36 -43.71 7.04
C LYS A 100 14.75 -44.36 6.97
N LEU A 101 15.68 -43.77 6.21
CA LEU A 101 17.07 -44.25 6.11
C LEU A 101 17.80 -44.10 7.44
N ALA A 102 17.64 -42.96 8.13
CA ALA A 102 18.23 -42.74 9.45
C ALA A 102 17.69 -43.74 10.50
N ARG A 103 16.39 -44.05 10.45
CA ARG A 103 15.78 -45.08 11.31
C ARG A 103 16.32 -46.47 11.00
N LEU A 104 16.35 -46.87 9.73
CA LEU A 104 16.90 -48.16 9.30
C LEU A 104 18.39 -48.32 9.63
N ARG A 105 19.18 -47.24 9.57
CA ARG A 105 20.57 -47.24 10.03
C ARG A 105 20.66 -47.56 11.51
N ARG A 106 19.84 -46.90 12.33
CA ARG A 106 19.78 -47.15 13.77
C ARG A 106 19.32 -48.58 14.08
N GLU A 107 18.29 -49.06 13.38
CA GLU A 107 17.81 -50.44 13.53
C GLU A 107 18.88 -51.47 13.10
N ALA A 108 19.62 -51.22 12.01
CA ALA A 108 20.71 -52.10 11.56
C ALA A 108 21.93 -52.07 12.50
N GLU A 109 22.23 -50.92 13.09
CA GLU A 109 23.28 -50.75 14.11
C GLU A 109 22.89 -51.46 15.41
N GLU A 110 21.63 -51.33 15.85
CA GLU A 110 21.08 -52.04 17.00
C GLU A 110 21.12 -53.57 16.81
N LEU A 111 20.76 -54.07 15.62
CA LEU A 111 20.87 -55.49 15.29
C LEU A 111 22.32 -55.99 15.25
N LYS A 112 23.25 -55.14 14.80
CA LYS A 112 24.69 -55.46 14.80
C LYS A 112 25.22 -55.56 16.23
N GLU A 113 24.81 -54.66 17.11
CA GLU A 113 25.13 -54.71 18.54
C GLU A 113 24.51 -55.94 19.21
N GLU A 114 23.28 -56.33 18.85
CA GLU A 114 22.62 -57.52 19.38
C GLU A 114 23.33 -58.82 18.95
N LEU A 115 23.78 -58.93 17.70
CA LEU A 115 24.59 -60.07 17.22
C LEU A 115 25.96 -60.13 17.90
N ALA A 116 26.62 -58.97 18.09
CA ALA A 116 27.89 -58.91 18.82
C ALA A 116 27.72 -59.36 20.27
N ARG A 117 26.66 -58.88 20.94
CA ARG A 117 26.29 -59.28 22.31
C ARG A 117 25.95 -60.77 22.39
N ARG A 118 25.28 -61.33 21.38
CA ARG A 118 24.97 -62.76 21.29
C ARG A 118 26.22 -63.62 21.08
N LYS A 119 27.16 -63.17 20.26
CA LYS A 119 28.47 -63.83 20.04
C LYS A 119 29.34 -63.83 21.30
N GLU A 120 29.34 -62.74 22.07
CA GLU A 120 29.97 -62.66 23.39
C GLU A 120 29.29 -63.56 24.44
N GLN A 121 27.96 -63.71 24.37
CA GLN A 121 27.24 -64.67 25.23
C GLN A 121 27.48 -66.13 24.82
N GLN A 122 27.71 -66.40 23.53
CA GLN A 122 28.05 -67.73 23.01
C GLN A 122 29.47 -68.14 23.39
N SER A 123 30.44 -67.20 23.41
CA SER A 123 31.82 -67.49 23.83
C SER A 123 31.96 -67.87 25.30
N THR A 124 30.97 -67.55 26.14
CA THR A 124 30.91 -67.95 27.56
C THR A 124 30.15 -69.26 27.82
N LYS A 125 29.48 -69.84 26.81
CA LYS A 125 28.83 -71.16 26.87
C LYS A 125 29.46 -72.11 25.86
N ALA A 126 30.63 -72.64 26.21
CA ALA A 126 31.26 -73.72 25.46
C ALA A 126 30.51 -75.04 25.68
N ASP A 127 29.49 -75.33 24.87
CA ASP A 127 29.35 -76.65 24.24
C ASP A 127 28.25 -76.67 23.16
N GLN A 128 28.65 -77.17 21.99
CA GLN A 128 27.87 -77.76 20.89
C GLN A 128 26.97 -76.87 20.00
N GLN A 129 27.29 -76.99 18.70
CA GLN A 129 26.57 -76.56 17.49
C GLN A 129 26.69 -75.07 17.15
N GLN A 130 27.79 -74.74 16.44
CA GLN A 130 27.84 -73.61 15.52
C GLN A 130 26.76 -73.81 14.43
N PRO A 131 25.76 -72.94 14.30
CA PRO A 131 25.15 -72.75 13.00
C PRO A 131 26.12 -71.91 12.19
N GLU A 132 26.74 -72.48 11.16
CA GLU A 132 27.54 -71.74 10.17
C GLU A 132 26.76 -70.53 9.59
N ASN A 133 25.43 -70.55 9.71
CA ASN A 133 24.51 -69.48 9.34
C ASN A 133 24.63 -68.18 10.17
N GLU A 134 25.08 -68.21 11.43
CA GLU A 134 25.16 -66.96 12.23
C GLU A 134 26.35 -66.09 11.81
N ALA A 135 27.43 -66.69 11.29
CA ALA A 135 28.55 -65.95 10.70
C ALA A 135 28.15 -65.30 9.38
N ASP A 136 27.39 -66.02 8.55
CA ASP A 136 26.85 -65.54 7.27
C ASP A 136 25.85 -64.38 7.45
N VAL A 137 25.01 -64.41 8.50
CA VAL A 137 24.10 -63.31 8.83
C VAL A 137 24.85 -62.06 9.31
N GLY A 138 25.96 -62.23 10.02
CA GLY A 138 26.84 -61.13 10.42
C GLY A 138 27.49 -60.46 9.21
N ASP A 139 28.06 -61.25 8.31
CA ASP A 139 28.67 -60.76 7.06
C ASP A 139 27.62 -60.08 6.17
N GLY A 140 26.41 -60.65 6.06
CA GLY A 140 25.29 -60.04 5.33
C GLY A 140 24.79 -58.72 5.94
N LEU A 141 24.82 -58.57 7.27
CA LEU A 141 24.47 -57.32 7.94
C LEU A 141 25.56 -56.24 7.75
N GLU A 142 26.83 -56.64 7.72
CA GLU A 142 27.93 -55.76 7.35
C GLU A 142 27.81 -55.28 5.90
N GLU A 143 27.47 -56.17 4.96
CA GLU A 143 27.18 -55.81 3.57
C GLU A 143 25.97 -54.87 3.46
N LEU A 144 24.90 -55.11 4.23
CA LEU A 144 23.73 -54.22 4.28
C LEU A 144 24.09 -52.82 4.84
N SER A 145 24.90 -52.75 5.89
CA SER A 145 25.38 -51.48 6.45
C SER A 145 26.22 -50.70 5.43
N ARG A 146 27.10 -51.39 4.69
CA ARG A 146 27.90 -50.80 3.61
C ARG A 146 27.02 -50.34 2.45
N ALA A 147 25.99 -51.10 2.10
CA ALA A 147 25.04 -50.74 1.05
C ALA A 147 24.21 -49.51 1.44
N LEU A 148 23.73 -49.44 2.68
CA LEU A 148 23.00 -48.28 3.22
C LEU A 148 23.89 -47.03 3.30
N ASP A 149 25.15 -47.18 3.72
CA ASP A 149 26.13 -46.10 3.74
C ASP A 149 26.47 -45.62 2.32
N ASN A 150 26.59 -46.52 1.35
CA ASN A 150 26.81 -46.17 -0.06
C ASN A 150 25.59 -45.46 -0.67
N ILE A 151 24.36 -45.86 -0.33
CA ILE A 151 23.14 -45.15 -0.77
C ILE A 151 23.07 -43.76 -0.15
N HIS A 152 23.37 -43.62 1.15
CA HIS A 152 23.41 -42.31 1.80
C HIS A 152 24.54 -41.42 1.24
N ALA A 153 25.71 -41.99 0.97
CA ALA A 153 26.81 -41.30 0.30
C ALA A 153 26.51 -40.99 -1.16
N SER A 154 25.70 -41.79 -1.87
CA SER A 154 25.26 -41.53 -3.23
C SER A 154 24.19 -40.42 -3.27
N THR A 155 23.24 -40.44 -2.33
CA THR A 155 22.23 -39.38 -2.19
C THR A 155 22.84 -38.05 -1.78
N ARG A 156 23.84 -38.06 -0.88
CA ARG A 156 24.54 -36.85 -0.42
C ARG A 156 25.70 -36.45 -1.35
N GLY A 157 26.30 -37.42 -2.04
CA GLY A 157 27.41 -37.24 -2.99
C GLY A 157 26.97 -36.83 -4.40
N ALA A 158 25.74 -37.16 -4.81
CA ALA A 158 25.10 -36.51 -5.95
C ALA A 158 24.86 -35.00 -5.72
N SER A 159 24.83 -34.56 -4.46
CA SER A 159 24.80 -33.15 -4.05
C SER A 159 26.20 -32.55 -3.81
N GLY A 160 27.28 -33.32 -3.93
CA GLY A 160 28.64 -32.89 -3.59
C GLY A 160 29.40 -32.14 -4.70
N ASN A 161 29.00 -32.30 -5.96
CA ASN A 161 29.67 -31.69 -7.12
C ASN A 161 28.78 -30.76 -7.96
N ALA A 162 27.52 -30.57 -7.57
CA ALA A 162 26.71 -29.50 -8.12
C ALA A 162 26.81 -28.32 -7.15
N ILE A 163 27.40 -27.21 -7.58
CA ILE A 163 27.12 -25.91 -6.98
C ILE A 163 25.63 -25.66 -7.27
N THR A 164 24.77 -26.17 -6.39
CA THR A 164 23.32 -26.09 -6.53
C THR A 164 22.89 -24.64 -6.40
N ALA A 165 21.86 -24.23 -7.15
CA ALA A 165 21.33 -22.87 -7.12
C ALA A 165 21.04 -22.36 -5.69
N ASP A 166 20.74 -23.26 -4.74
CA ASP A 166 20.55 -22.94 -3.33
C ASP A 166 21.80 -22.41 -2.61
N THR A 167 23.00 -22.88 -2.95
CA THR A 167 24.24 -22.35 -2.33
C THR A 167 24.56 -20.96 -2.88
N ILE A 168 24.30 -20.74 -4.17
CA ILE A 168 24.42 -19.43 -4.84
C ILE A 168 23.38 -18.45 -4.30
N LEU A 169 22.13 -18.90 -4.07
CA LEU A 169 21.08 -18.08 -3.48
C LEU A 169 21.35 -17.77 -2.02
N SER A 170 21.82 -18.74 -1.23
CA SER A 170 22.20 -18.53 0.17
C SER A 170 23.35 -17.54 0.29
N GLN A 171 24.34 -17.60 -0.61
CA GLN A 171 25.44 -16.64 -0.66
C GLN A 171 24.97 -15.24 -1.08
N LYS A 172 24.04 -15.12 -2.04
CA LYS A 172 23.43 -13.83 -2.43
C LYS A 172 22.54 -13.23 -1.35
N LEU A 173 21.83 -14.06 -0.59
CA LEU A 173 21.01 -13.63 0.54
C LEU A 173 21.90 -13.18 1.70
N ALA A 174 22.97 -13.92 2.01
CA ALA A 174 23.96 -13.56 3.03
C ALA A 174 24.74 -12.28 2.69
N ALA A 175 25.03 -12.05 1.40
CA ALA A 175 25.63 -10.79 0.93
C ALA A 175 24.66 -9.59 1.00
N THR A 176 23.35 -9.84 0.94
CA THR A 176 22.29 -8.82 1.07
C THR A 176 21.90 -8.56 2.53
N SER A 177 22.15 -9.52 3.44
CA SER A 177 21.72 -9.47 4.83
C SER A 177 22.77 -8.97 5.81
N GLN A 178 23.84 -8.28 5.36
CA GLN A 178 24.71 -7.52 6.27
C GLN A 178 23.87 -6.37 6.87
N PRO A 179 23.53 -6.41 8.17
CA PRO A 179 22.81 -5.33 8.83
C PRO A 179 23.84 -4.25 9.20
N VAL A 180 23.71 -3.08 8.59
CA VAL A 180 24.34 -1.86 9.11
C VAL A 180 23.64 -1.52 10.42
N GLY A 181 24.30 -1.82 11.55
CA GLY A 181 23.87 -1.34 12.86
C GLY A 181 24.52 -2.03 14.05
N ALA A 182 25.69 -1.53 14.48
CA ALA A 182 26.07 -1.42 15.89
C ALA A 182 27.35 -0.58 16.01
N GLY A 183 27.29 0.47 16.84
CA GLY A 183 28.36 1.45 16.99
C GLY A 183 29.56 0.93 17.78
N SER A 184 30.72 1.48 17.44
CA SER A 184 31.86 1.59 18.33
C SER A 184 32.28 3.06 18.34
N GLN A 185 32.17 3.68 19.52
CA GLN A 185 32.96 4.87 19.84
C GLN A 185 34.43 4.46 19.75
N ASP A 186 35.20 5.12 18.89
CA ASP A 186 36.59 5.37 19.19
C ASP A 186 37.03 6.72 18.64
N LYS A 187 37.60 7.50 19.55
CA LYS A 187 38.27 8.76 19.26
C LYS A 187 39.53 8.43 18.46
N ASN A 188 39.72 9.04 17.31
CA ASN A 188 40.99 9.71 17.04
C ASN A 188 40.92 10.71 15.89
N ASN A 189 41.56 11.83 16.18
CA ASN A 189 41.78 13.02 15.40
C ASN A 189 42.80 12.78 14.28
N SER A 190 42.44 13.08 13.03
CA SER A 190 43.35 13.70 12.07
C SER A 190 42.59 14.23 10.85
N THR A 191 42.58 15.55 10.74
CA THR A 191 42.52 16.36 9.50
C THR A 191 43.10 15.68 8.27
N SER A 192 42.31 15.58 7.19
CA SER A 192 42.66 16.16 5.88
C SER A 192 41.57 15.93 4.82
N GLU A 193 41.26 17.03 4.12
CA GLU A 193 40.82 17.15 2.74
C GLU A 193 39.35 16.85 2.37
N HIS A 194 38.65 17.97 2.13
CA HIS A 194 37.45 18.11 1.31
C HIS A 194 37.63 17.37 -0.03
N ASN A 195 36.89 16.28 -0.19
CA ASN A 195 36.58 15.71 -1.49
C ASN A 195 35.05 15.78 -1.64
N ASP A 196 34.55 16.96 -2.00
CA ASP A 196 33.16 17.16 -2.41
C ASP A 196 32.97 16.49 -3.78
N SER A 197 32.80 15.17 -3.76
CA SER A 197 32.06 14.46 -4.80
C SER A 197 30.60 14.43 -4.36
N PRO A 198 29.66 15.08 -5.08
CA PRO A 198 28.26 14.96 -4.76
C PRO A 198 27.84 13.52 -5.08
N ALA A 199 27.70 12.70 -4.04
CA ALA A 199 27.07 11.39 -4.15
C ALA A 199 25.57 11.56 -4.47
N ALA A 200 25.27 11.81 -5.75
CA ALA A 200 24.13 11.17 -6.38
C ALA A 200 24.45 9.67 -6.35
N THR A 201 23.68 8.80 -5.71
CA THR A 201 22.24 8.59 -5.90
C THR A 201 21.76 7.86 -4.66
N SER A 202 20.88 8.47 -3.85
CA SER A 202 20.08 7.69 -2.91
C SER A 202 19.32 6.65 -3.72
N THR A 203 19.59 5.38 -3.48
CA THR A 203 18.95 4.27 -4.20
C THR A 203 17.42 4.44 -4.11
N PRO A 204 16.66 4.11 -5.18
CA PRO A 204 15.21 4.32 -5.19
C PRO A 204 14.53 3.61 -4.01
N SER A 205 15.10 2.51 -3.51
CA SER A 205 14.64 1.81 -2.31
C SER A 205 14.68 2.68 -1.05
N GLY A 206 15.69 3.54 -0.89
CA GLY A 206 15.77 4.48 0.23
C GLY A 206 14.71 5.57 0.14
N LEU A 207 14.49 6.13 -1.06
CA LEU A 207 13.43 7.11 -1.29
C LEU A 207 12.02 6.50 -1.12
N LEU A 208 11.80 5.26 -1.56
CA LEU A 208 10.55 4.53 -1.36
C LEU A 208 10.32 4.18 0.11
N ALA A 209 11.37 3.77 0.84
CA ALA A 209 11.27 3.53 2.29
C ALA A 209 10.96 4.83 3.04
N HIS A 210 11.57 5.95 2.65
CA HIS A 210 11.22 7.25 3.21
C HIS A 210 9.79 7.65 2.86
N ALA A 211 9.34 7.49 1.61
CA ALA A 211 7.96 7.76 1.20
C ALA A 211 6.96 6.91 1.99
N ALA A 212 7.23 5.62 2.18
CA ALA A 212 6.41 4.73 3.00
C ALA A 212 6.40 5.15 4.48
N SER A 213 7.52 5.64 5.03
CA SER A 213 7.57 6.17 6.39
C SER A 213 6.78 7.47 6.54
N PHE A 214 6.77 8.32 5.51
CA PHE A 214 5.96 9.53 5.48
C PHE A 214 4.47 9.19 5.35
N ASP A 215 4.11 8.22 4.51
CA ASP A 215 2.74 7.73 4.35
C ASP A 215 2.20 7.12 5.65
N ALA A 216 2.99 6.27 6.32
CA ALA A 216 2.61 5.73 7.64
C ALA A 216 2.43 6.84 8.69
N ARG A 217 3.29 7.86 8.69
CA ARG A 217 3.16 9.00 9.60
C ARG A 217 1.94 9.86 9.23
N LEU A 218 1.66 10.07 7.95
CA LEU A 218 0.47 10.76 7.47
C LEU A 218 -0.78 9.99 7.88
N ALA A 219 -0.83 8.68 7.71
CA ALA A 219 -1.93 7.83 8.14
C ALA A 219 -2.18 7.91 9.66
N LEU A 220 -1.12 7.99 10.48
CA LEU A 220 -1.26 8.21 11.92
C LEU A 220 -1.81 9.61 12.25
N VAL A 221 -1.37 10.64 11.51
CA VAL A 221 -1.89 12.00 11.66
C VAL A 221 -3.34 12.07 11.19
N GLU A 222 -3.69 11.41 10.09
CA GLU A 222 -5.05 11.31 9.58
C GLU A 222 -5.96 10.59 10.57
N ALA A 223 -5.51 9.47 11.15
CA ALA A 223 -6.22 8.75 12.19
C ALA A 223 -6.38 9.59 13.47
N ALA A 224 -5.34 10.36 13.86
CA ALA A 224 -5.41 11.24 15.02
C ALA A 224 -6.32 12.46 14.80
N LEU A 225 -6.41 12.96 13.57
CA LEU A 225 -7.33 14.04 13.18
C LEU A 225 -8.73 13.53 12.80
N GLY A 226 -8.93 12.21 12.70
CA GLY A 226 -10.18 11.60 12.26
C GLY A 226 -10.56 11.89 10.80
N ILE A 227 -9.62 12.39 9.99
CA ILE A 227 -9.86 12.74 8.59
C ILE A 227 -9.77 11.49 7.71
N SER A 228 -10.79 10.64 7.75
CA SER A 228 -10.89 9.50 6.82
C SER A 228 -11.10 10.02 5.39
N THR A 229 -10.65 9.30 4.35
CA THR A 229 -10.83 9.68 2.93
C THR A 229 -12.29 9.99 2.54
N SER A 230 -13.28 9.51 3.32
CA SER A 230 -14.71 9.83 3.22
C SER A 230 -15.12 11.22 3.74
N SER A 231 -14.25 11.91 4.46
CA SER A 231 -14.50 13.24 5.06
C SER A 231 -14.11 14.40 4.14
N ASN A 232 -13.86 14.13 2.86
CA ASN A 232 -13.59 15.16 1.87
C ASN A 232 -14.80 16.13 1.78
N PRO A 233 -14.65 17.43 2.09
CA PRO A 233 -15.76 18.40 2.08
C PRO A 233 -16.39 18.62 0.69
N PHE A 234 -15.82 18.05 -0.37
CA PHE A 234 -16.34 18.08 -1.74
C PHE A 234 -16.98 16.76 -2.22
N ILE A 235 -16.82 15.66 -1.50
CA ILE A 235 -17.47 14.36 -1.81
C ILE A 235 -18.40 14.05 -0.64
N GLY A 236 -19.58 14.69 -0.65
CA GLY A 236 -20.64 14.36 0.29
C GLY A 236 -21.29 13.04 -0.09
N GLU A 237 -20.69 11.92 0.28
CA GLU A 237 -21.40 10.64 0.27
C GLU A 237 -22.01 10.38 1.65
N GLY A 238 -23.33 10.63 1.73
CA GLY A 238 -24.34 9.80 2.43
C GLY A 238 -24.25 9.58 3.94
N ASN A 239 -23.15 9.90 4.61
CA ASN A 239 -23.00 9.67 6.04
C ASN A 239 -23.22 11.00 6.76
N SER A 240 -24.22 11.02 7.65
CA SER A 240 -24.73 12.15 8.44
C SER A 240 -23.73 12.77 9.44
N GLU A 241 -22.44 12.80 9.11
CA GLU A 241 -21.39 13.43 9.90
C GLU A 241 -21.22 14.90 9.44
N PRO A 242 -21.16 15.87 10.37
CA PRO A 242 -21.02 17.28 10.00
C PRO A 242 -19.75 17.48 9.17
N PRO A 243 -19.80 18.31 8.11
CA PRO A 243 -18.62 18.59 7.28
C PRO A 243 -17.50 19.12 8.17
N LEU A 244 -16.27 18.63 7.95
CA LEU A 244 -15.09 18.94 8.74
C LEU A 244 -15.01 20.44 9.05
N GLN A 245 -15.32 20.81 10.29
CA GLN A 245 -15.09 22.17 10.76
C GLN A 245 -13.57 22.37 10.90
N PRO A 246 -13.04 23.54 10.54
CA PRO A 246 -11.62 23.81 10.71
C PRO A 246 -11.28 23.67 12.20
N VAL A 247 -10.35 22.75 12.49
CA VAL A 247 -10.03 22.30 13.86
C VAL A 247 -9.58 23.47 14.75
N LEU A 248 -8.83 24.42 14.18
CA LEU A 248 -8.30 25.56 14.93
C LEU A 248 -9.41 26.54 15.39
N PRO A 249 -10.31 27.06 14.54
CA PRO A 249 -11.47 27.83 14.99
C PRO A 249 -12.39 27.08 15.95
N ALA A 250 -12.60 25.77 15.75
CA ALA A 250 -13.40 24.97 16.68
C ALA A 250 -12.75 24.91 18.07
N LEU A 251 -11.44 24.71 18.13
CA LEU A 251 -10.67 24.69 19.38
C LEU A 251 -10.60 26.08 20.02
N GLU A 252 -10.46 27.15 19.25
CA GLU A 252 -10.53 28.54 19.73
C GLU A 252 -11.91 28.85 20.32
N HIS A 253 -12.99 28.43 19.66
CA HIS A 253 -14.34 28.62 20.16
C HIS A 253 -14.62 27.78 21.41
N LEU A 254 -14.14 26.53 21.48
CA LEU A 254 -14.21 25.74 22.71
C LEU A 254 -13.37 26.35 23.83
N THR A 255 -12.19 26.89 23.52
CA THR A 255 -11.33 27.58 24.49
C THR A 255 -11.99 28.87 24.99
N SER A 256 -12.63 29.63 24.12
CA SER A 256 -13.42 30.81 24.47
C SER A 256 -14.62 30.44 25.34
N ARG A 257 -15.32 29.34 25.00
CA ARG A 257 -16.41 28.78 25.83
C ARG A 257 -15.91 28.32 27.19
N LEU A 258 -14.78 27.62 27.27
CA LEU A 258 -14.17 27.17 28.52
C LEU A 258 -13.63 28.33 29.35
N SER A 259 -13.08 29.37 28.71
CA SER A 259 -12.63 30.60 29.36
C SER A 259 -13.81 31.41 29.89
N ALA A 260 -14.90 31.52 29.12
CA ALA A 260 -16.14 32.14 29.57
C ALA A 260 -16.78 31.35 30.72
N LEU A 261 -16.78 30.02 30.66
CA LEU A 261 -17.23 29.17 31.76
C LEU A 261 -16.32 29.30 32.99
N THR A 262 -15.01 29.36 32.81
CA THR A 262 -14.03 29.54 33.92
C THR A 262 -14.12 30.92 34.55
N SER A 263 -14.32 31.97 33.74
CA SER A 263 -14.50 33.35 34.20
C SER A 263 -15.84 33.55 34.90
N THR A 264 -16.88 32.82 34.47
CA THR A 264 -18.21 32.86 35.13
C THR A 264 -18.32 31.94 36.35
N LEU A 265 -17.53 30.86 36.42
CA LEU A 265 -17.33 30.08 37.65
C LEU A 265 -16.38 30.80 38.63
N GLY A 266 -15.50 31.66 38.12
CA GLY A 266 -14.35 32.21 38.84
C GLY A 266 -14.36 33.73 39.04
N GLY A 267 -15.46 34.34 39.50
CA GLY A 267 -15.42 35.76 39.90
C GLY A 267 -16.42 36.15 40.98
N PRO A 268 -16.15 37.22 41.78
CA PRO A 268 -14.88 37.70 42.29
C PRO A 268 -14.58 37.08 43.66
N ALA A 269 -13.30 36.85 43.97
CA ALA A 269 -12.89 36.49 45.32
C ALA A 269 -13.23 37.62 46.32
N PRO A 270 -13.83 37.34 47.49
CA PRO A 270 -13.50 38.11 48.67
C PRO A 270 -12.08 37.70 49.13
N ALA A 271 -11.35 38.66 49.68
CA ALA A 271 -9.98 38.51 50.16
C ALA A 271 -9.81 37.36 51.20
N PRO A 272 -8.56 36.90 51.43
CA PRO A 272 -8.25 35.55 51.90
C PRO A 272 -8.32 35.42 53.42
N ALA A 273 -8.74 34.24 53.91
CA ALA A 273 -8.45 33.80 55.26
C ALA A 273 -8.23 32.27 55.31
N VAL A 274 -6.96 31.91 55.50
CA VAL A 274 -6.42 30.69 56.13
C VAL A 274 -6.48 29.36 55.34
N PRO A 275 -5.33 28.68 55.13
CA PRO A 275 -5.28 27.34 54.56
C PRO A 275 -5.45 26.28 55.66
N THR A 276 -6.22 25.24 55.39
CA THR A 276 -6.09 23.98 56.12
C THR A 276 -6.09 22.81 55.14
N THR A 277 -5.12 21.95 55.36
CA THR A 277 -4.73 20.76 54.60
C THR A 277 -5.84 19.71 54.59
N GLY A 278 -6.17 19.19 53.41
CA GLY A 278 -7.07 18.05 53.26
C GLY A 278 -7.15 17.57 51.81
N SER A 279 -6.46 16.47 51.53
CA SER A 279 -6.56 15.68 50.31
C SER A 279 -7.93 14.99 50.23
N GLY A 280 -8.64 15.14 49.10
CA GLY A 280 -9.87 14.43 48.77
C GLY A 280 -10.31 14.71 47.32
N PRO A 281 -10.86 13.72 46.57
CA PRO A 281 -11.02 13.82 45.12
C PRO A 281 -12.31 14.54 44.69
N ALA A 282 -12.21 15.21 43.54
CA ALA A 282 -13.28 15.49 42.56
C ALA A 282 -14.56 16.22 43.02
N THR A 283 -14.54 17.54 42.91
CA THR A 283 -15.74 18.40 42.82
C THR A 283 -16.43 18.24 41.45
N THR A 284 -17.37 17.30 41.32
CA THR A 284 -18.29 17.22 40.16
C THR A 284 -19.73 17.60 40.50
N ALA A 285 -20.04 17.91 41.77
CA ALA A 285 -21.41 18.17 42.23
C ALA A 285 -21.82 19.67 42.22
N GLY A 286 -20.93 20.61 41.87
CA GLY A 286 -21.21 22.05 41.87
C GLY A 286 -21.65 22.65 40.53
N THR A 287 -21.57 21.89 39.42
CA THR A 287 -21.71 22.43 38.06
C THR A 287 -23.14 22.36 37.51
N THR A 288 -23.95 21.41 37.94
CA THR A 288 -25.36 21.25 37.51
C THR A 288 -26.27 22.44 37.87
N PRO A 289 -26.30 22.98 39.10
CA PRO A 289 -27.20 24.10 39.43
C PRO A 289 -26.79 25.40 38.73
N GLN A 290 -25.49 25.57 38.45
CA GLN A 290 -24.98 26.75 37.75
C GLN A 290 -25.28 26.69 36.24
N ILE A 291 -25.25 25.52 35.63
CA ILE A 291 -25.69 25.31 34.24
C ILE A 291 -27.20 25.58 34.10
N GLU A 292 -28.02 25.15 35.05
CA GLU A 292 -29.45 25.44 35.05
C GLU A 292 -29.74 26.94 35.20
N ALA A 293 -29.00 27.64 36.08
CA ALA A 293 -29.11 29.09 36.22
C ALA A 293 -28.68 29.85 34.95
N LEU A 294 -27.61 29.40 34.27
CA LEU A 294 -27.18 29.95 32.99
C LEU A 294 -28.21 29.70 31.88
N THR A 295 -28.80 28.51 31.83
CA THR A 295 -29.83 28.16 30.86
C THR A 295 -31.08 29.03 31.06
N ALA A 296 -31.46 29.29 32.31
CA ALA A 296 -32.55 30.22 32.63
C ALA A 296 -32.22 31.66 32.22
N ARG A 297 -30.97 32.12 32.43
CA ARG A 297 -30.54 33.47 32.05
C ARG A 297 -30.44 33.65 30.53
N ILE A 298 -29.97 32.64 29.80
CA ILE A 298 -29.95 32.63 28.34
C ILE A 298 -31.37 32.68 27.80
N LYS A 299 -32.28 31.84 28.29
CA LYS A 299 -33.70 31.87 27.91
C LYS A 299 -34.32 33.25 28.16
N LYS A 300 -34.00 33.90 29.28
CA LYS A 300 -34.45 35.26 29.59
C LYS A 300 -33.87 36.29 28.61
N LEU A 301 -32.57 36.24 28.32
CA LEU A 301 -31.93 37.14 27.37
C LEU A 301 -32.47 36.95 25.94
N THR A 302 -32.77 35.73 25.53
CA THR A 302 -33.43 35.45 24.24
C THR A 302 -34.84 36.04 24.22
N ALA A 303 -35.62 35.85 25.28
CA ALA A 303 -36.95 36.46 25.38
C ALA A 303 -36.90 38.00 25.37
N ASP A 304 -35.93 38.61 26.06
CA ASP A 304 -35.72 40.05 26.08
C ASP A 304 -35.27 40.57 24.70
N ALA A 305 -34.41 39.82 23.99
CA ALA A 305 -33.99 40.14 22.62
C ALA A 305 -35.14 40.03 21.61
N ASP A 306 -35.99 38.99 21.72
CA ASP A 306 -37.18 38.82 20.90
C ASP A 306 -38.21 39.92 21.18
N ALA A 307 -38.37 40.33 22.45
CA ALA A 307 -39.21 41.46 22.82
C ALA A 307 -38.69 42.78 22.20
N LEU A 308 -37.36 42.97 22.17
CA LEU A 308 -36.74 44.15 21.55
C LEU A 308 -36.81 44.10 20.01
N ALA A 309 -36.67 42.94 19.39
CA ALA A 309 -36.86 42.77 17.95
C ALA A 309 -38.31 43.06 17.56
N ASN A 310 -39.27 42.56 18.34
CA ASN A 310 -40.69 42.84 18.16
C ASN A 310 -41.03 44.32 18.41
N SER A 311 -40.40 44.97 19.39
CA SER A 311 -40.59 46.40 19.63
C SER A 311 -40.02 47.25 18.50
N ARG A 312 -38.84 46.88 17.96
CA ARG A 312 -38.26 47.52 16.77
C ARG A 312 -39.12 47.33 15.53
N LYS A 313 -39.65 46.13 15.30
CA LYS A 313 -40.57 45.86 14.19
C LYS A 313 -41.83 46.72 14.31
N ARG A 314 -42.45 46.76 15.50
CA ARG A 314 -43.61 47.63 15.76
C ARG A 314 -43.29 49.12 15.60
N ALA A 315 -42.11 49.57 16.03
CA ALA A 315 -41.67 50.94 15.84
C ALA A 315 -41.45 51.28 14.36
N MET A 316 -40.89 50.35 13.57
CA MET A 316 -40.75 50.50 12.12
C MET A 316 -42.10 50.50 11.41
N ASP A 317 -43.02 49.61 11.78
CA ASP A 317 -44.36 49.56 11.22
C ASP A 317 -45.16 50.83 11.58
N ALA A 318 -44.99 51.35 12.80
CA ALA A 318 -45.58 52.62 13.22
C ALA A 318 -44.96 53.82 12.49
N ALA A 319 -43.65 53.83 12.26
CA ALA A 319 -42.98 54.86 11.46
C ALA A 319 -43.43 54.81 9.99
N LYS A 320 -43.60 53.60 9.43
CA LYS A 320 -44.12 53.40 8.08
C LYS A 320 -45.58 53.83 7.97
N ALA A 321 -46.41 53.55 8.98
CA ALA A 321 -47.79 54.00 9.04
C ALA A 321 -47.90 55.52 9.22
N ALA A 322 -47.03 56.14 10.02
CA ALA A 322 -46.95 57.60 10.15
C ALA A 322 -46.50 58.28 8.84
N ASN A 323 -45.54 57.68 8.13
CA ASN A 323 -45.13 58.16 6.81
C ASN A 323 -46.25 57.98 5.77
N ALA A 324 -46.97 56.85 5.79
CA ALA A 324 -48.13 56.64 4.93
C ALA A 324 -49.27 57.63 5.23
N ALA A 325 -49.53 57.92 6.50
CA ALA A 325 -50.51 58.93 6.92
C ALA A 325 -50.10 60.35 6.50
N LYS A 326 -48.80 60.66 6.52
CA LYS A 326 -48.26 61.94 6.06
C LYS A 326 -48.36 62.09 4.53
N VAL A 327 -48.16 60.99 3.78
CA VAL A 327 -48.38 60.95 2.32
C VAL A 327 -49.87 61.04 1.96
N GLN A 328 -50.77 60.54 2.82
CA GLN A 328 -52.21 60.62 2.59
C GLN A 328 -52.83 61.95 3.04
N ALA A 329 -52.14 62.72 3.88
CA ALA A 329 -52.55 64.06 4.31
C ALA A 329 -52.14 65.18 3.34
N ASP A 330 -51.38 64.87 2.29
CA ASP A 330 -50.90 65.84 1.30
C ASP A 330 -51.82 65.88 0.06
N LEU A 331 -53.00 66.51 0.21
CA LEU A 331 -53.85 67.05 -0.86
C LEU A 331 -54.49 68.37 -0.34
N PRO A 332 -54.60 69.42 -1.19
CA PRO A 332 -53.83 70.64 -0.96
C PRO A 332 -54.66 71.79 -0.39
N SER A 333 -54.07 72.57 0.51
CA SER A 333 -54.51 73.94 0.79
C SER A 333 -53.30 74.83 1.10
N ASP A 334 -53.26 75.89 0.32
CA ASP A 334 -52.24 76.90 0.05
C ASP A 334 -51.77 77.73 1.28
N LEU A 335 -50.61 78.38 1.10
CA LEU A 335 -50.00 79.50 1.86
C LEU A 335 -49.01 79.19 3.01
N SER A 336 -47.74 79.03 2.58
CA SER A 336 -46.56 79.79 3.03
C SER A 336 -46.15 79.80 4.52
N ALA A 337 -45.09 79.03 4.84
CA ALA A 337 -43.90 79.54 5.56
C ALA A 337 -42.78 78.50 5.59
N SER A 338 -41.77 78.71 4.73
CA SER A 338 -40.36 78.35 4.86
C SER A 338 -39.95 77.20 5.79
N SER A 339 -39.72 76.01 5.22
CA SER A 339 -38.56 75.16 5.55
C SER A 339 -38.47 73.98 4.56
N SER A 340 -37.62 74.15 3.53
CA SER A 340 -36.98 73.08 2.74
C SER A 340 -37.83 71.86 2.35
N ASN A 341 -38.66 71.99 1.31
CA ASN A 341 -39.03 70.87 0.42
C ASN A 341 -37.77 70.51 -0.40
N ALA A 342 -37.26 69.28 -0.36
CA ALA A 342 -37.79 68.15 -1.14
C ALA A 342 -37.89 68.49 -2.64
N THR A 343 -36.73 68.67 -3.27
CA THR A 343 -36.54 68.22 -4.66
C THR A 343 -35.82 66.90 -4.55
N GLU A 344 -36.50 65.80 -4.92
CA GLU A 344 -35.88 64.51 -5.25
C GLU A 344 -35.01 64.67 -6.51
N VAL A 345 -33.97 65.50 -6.42
CA VAL A 345 -32.79 65.29 -7.25
C VAL A 345 -32.07 64.16 -6.55
N ALA A 346 -32.16 62.96 -7.11
CA ALA A 346 -31.15 61.96 -6.88
C ALA A 346 -29.81 62.63 -7.20
N ASP A 347 -29.13 63.11 -6.16
CA ASP A 347 -27.82 63.71 -6.26
C ASP A 347 -26.98 62.69 -7.04
N PRO A 348 -26.43 63.01 -8.23
CA PRO A 348 -25.66 62.02 -8.99
C PRO A 348 -24.46 61.51 -8.16
N ALA A 349 -24.06 62.28 -7.14
CA ALA A 349 -23.06 61.90 -6.16
C ALA A 349 -23.57 60.97 -5.04
N SER A 350 -24.88 60.86 -4.77
CA SER A 350 -25.43 59.88 -3.83
C SER A 350 -25.70 58.55 -4.53
N THR A 351 -26.28 58.55 -5.74
CA THR A 351 -26.47 57.33 -6.53
C THR A 351 -25.15 56.68 -6.94
N GLN A 352 -24.13 57.47 -7.31
CA GLN A 352 -22.78 56.93 -7.55
C GLN A 352 -22.13 56.37 -6.28
N ARG A 353 -22.39 56.95 -5.11
CA ARG A 353 -21.90 56.41 -3.84
C ARG A 353 -22.62 55.11 -3.46
N ASP A 354 -23.91 55.00 -3.73
CA ASP A 354 -24.69 53.79 -3.51
C ASP A 354 -24.30 52.67 -4.48
N GLU A 355 -24.04 52.99 -5.74
CA GLU A 355 -23.48 52.05 -6.73
C GLU A 355 -22.05 51.61 -6.36
N GLN A 356 -21.22 52.54 -5.90
CA GLN A 356 -19.88 52.22 -5.39
C GLN A 356 -19.96 51.37 -4.12
N ALA A 357 -20.88 51.64 -3.20
CA ALA A 357 -21.10 50.84 -2.00
C ALA A 357 -21.61 49.44 -2.35
N ALA A 358 -22.52 49.30 -3.32
CA ALA A 358 -22.98 48.01 -3.82
C ALA A 358 -21.86 47.22 -4.50
N LYS A 359 -20.98 47.88 -5.27
CA LYS A 359 -19.81 47.26 -5.89
C LYS A 359 -18.76 46.85 -4.86
N ILE A 360 -18.53 47.69 -3.85
CA ILE A 360 -17.65 47.38 -2.72
C ILE A 360 -18.23 46.20 -1.95
N GLN A 361 -19.53 46.18 -1.64
CA GLN A 361 -20.21 45.07 -0.98
C GLN A 361 -20.15 43.78 -1.79
N ALA A 362 -20.27 43.86 -3.13
CA ALA A 362 -20.05 42.73 -4.02
C ALA A 362 -18.59 42.24 -3.96
N LEU A 363 -17.59 43.14 -3.92
CA LEU A 363 -16.18 42.78 -3.76
C LEU A 363 -15.89 42.14 -2.39
N TYR A 364 -16.45 42.70 -1.31
CA TYR A 364 -16.38 42.11 0.03
C TYR A 364 -17.11 40.77 0.12
N ALA A 365 -18.14 40.52 -0.69
CA ALA A 365 -18.77 39.20 -0.81
C ALA A 365 -17.88 38.21 -1.58
N THR A 366 -17.09 38.67 -2.56
CA THR A 366 -16.11 37.82 -3.27
C THR A 366 -14.80 37.62 -2.51
N LEU A 367 -14.46 38.52 -1.58
CA LEU A 367 -13.21 38.47 -0.83
C LEU A 367 -13.04 37.18 -0.01
N PRO A 368 -14.06 36.67 0.73
CA PRO A 368 -13.99 35.37 1.39
C PRO A 368 -13.65 34.22 0.45
N THR A 369 -14.19 34.24 -0.78
CA THR A 369 -13.91 33.20 -1.78
C THR A 369 -12.48 33.27 -2.29
N ILE A 370 -11.92 34.46 -2.48
CA ILE A 370 -10.52 34.64 -2.87
C ILE A 370 -9.60 34.26 -1.70
N GLN A 371 -9.98 34.62 -0.48
CA GLN A 371 -9.21 34.31 0.72
C GLN A 371 -9.18 32.81 1.03
N SER A 372 -10.24 32.05 0.69
CA SER A 372 -10.23 30.58 0.77
C SER A 372 -9.45 29.92 -0.36
N LEU A 373 -9.36 30.54 -1.55
CA LEU A 373 -8.63 29.99 -2.70
C LEU A 373 -7.13 30.33 -2.67
N HIS A 374 -6.74 31.43 -2.03
CA HIS A 374 -5.35 31.87 -1.88
C HIS A 374 -4.41 30.80 -1.27
N PRO A 375 -4.75 30.11 -0.16
CA PRO A 375 -3.87 29.08 0.41
C PRO A 375 -3.76 27.82 -0.47
N LEU A 376 -4.67 27.60 -1.43
CA LEU A 376 -4.64 26.44 -2.32
C LEU A 376 -3.76 26.66 -3.56
N LEU A 377 -3.55 27.92 -3.96
CA LEU A 377 -2.77 28.28 -5.16
C LEU A 377 -1.31 27.75 -5.10
N PRO A 378 -0.56 27.86 -3.99
CA PRO A 378 0.80 27.31 -3.90
C PRO A 378 0.83 25.79 -4.12
N SER A 379 -0.10 25.05 -3.50
CA SER A 379 -0.18 23.59 -3.64
C SER A 379 -0.54 23.15 -5.07
N VAL A 380 -1.45 23.88 -5.73
CA VAL A 380 -1.82 23.61 -7.12
C VAL A 380 -0.65 23.95 -8.05
N LEU A 381 0.08 25.02 -7.81
CA LEU A 381 1.30 25.35 -8.57
C LEU A 381 2.39 24.29 -8.40
N GLU A 382 2.60 23.78 -7.20
CA GLU A 382 3.55 22.71 -6.95
C GLU A 382 3.14 21.41 -7.67
N ARG A 383 1.85 21.05 -7.60
CA ARG A 383 1.31 19.92 -8.37
C ARG A 383 1.46 20.13 -9.87
N LEU A 384 1.16 21.32 -10.39
CA LEU A 384 1.35 21.64 -11.82
C LEU A 384 2.82 21.62 -12.23
N ARG A 385 3.75 22.00 -11.35
CA ARG A 385 5.19 21.89 -11.59
C ARG A 385 5.62 20.42 -11.65
N SER A 386 5.12 19.58 -10.76
CA SER A 386 5.34 18.13 -10.82
C SER A 386 4.75 17.52 -12.10
N LEU A 387 3.54 17.94 -12.47
CA LEU A 387 2.88 17.51 -13.71
C LEU A 387 3.66 17.96 -14.95
N ARG A 388 4.21 19.18 -14.94
CA ARG A 388 5.09 19.67 -16.02
C ARG A 388 6.35 18.81 -16.15
N ALA A 389 6.94 18.38 -15.04
CA ALA A 389 8.08 17.46 -15.07
C ALA A 389 7.69 16.10 -15.66
N ILE A 390 6.51 15.58 -15.30
CA ILE A 390 5.98 14.33 -15.87
C ILE A 390 5.68 14.48 -17.36
N HIS A 391 5.07 15.59 -17.79
CA HIS A 391 4.78 15.83 -19.20
C HIS A 391 6.07 15.99 -20.03
N ALA A 392 7.09 16.66 -19.49
CA ALA A 392 8.40 16.73 -20.14
C ALA A 392 9.05 15.35 -20.23
N GLY A 393 8.97 14.55 -19.16
CA GLY A 393 9.44 13.17 -19.16
C GLY A 393 8.68 12.28 -20.14
N ALA A 394 7.37 12.47 -20.28
CA ALA A 394 6.54 11.74 -21.25
C ALA A 394 6.90 12.09 -22.70
N ALA A 395 7.16 13.37 -22.98
CA ALA A 395 7.63 13.80 -24.30
C ALA A 395 9.02 13.23 -24.64
N GLN A 396 9.95 13.24 -23.67
CA GLN A 396 11.25 12.60 -23.82
C GLN A 396 11.12 11.08 -24.02
N ALA A 397 10.26 10.42 -23.26
CA ALA A 397 10.01 8.99 -23.39
C ALA A 397 9.46 8.64 -24.79
N SER A 398 8.50 9.42 -25.32
CA SER A 398 8.03 9.22 -26.69
C SER A 398 9.14 9.41 -27.72
N GLU A 399 9.99 10.43 -27.57
CA GLU A 399 11.12 10.65 -28.48
C GLU A 399 12.15 9.51 -28.42
N THR A 400 12.46 9.00 -27.22
CA THR A 400 13.34 7.83 -27.08
C THR A 400 12.73 6.56 -27.63
N LEU A 401 11.41 6.39 -27.55
CA LEU A 401 10.70 5.26 -28.12
C LEU A 401 10.71 5.33 -29.66
N ASP A 402 10.48 6.52 -30.23
CA ASP A 402 10.59 6.76 -31.67
C ASP A 402 12.02 6.57 -32.19
N ALA A 403 13.04 6.79 -31.35
CA ALA A 403 14.44 6.48 -31.68
C ALA A 403 14.70 4.97 -31.64
N LEU A 404 14.25 4.27 -30.59
CA LEU A 404 14.36 2.82 -30.49
C LEU A 404 13.62 2.08 -31.61
N GLU A 405 12.46 2.59 -32.05
CA GLU A 405 11.73 2.02 -33.19
C GLU A 405 12.54 2.13 -34.49
N LYS A 406 13.24 3.25 -34.70
CA LYS A 406 14.14 3.42 -35.85
C LYS A 406 15.33 2.48 -35.76
N ASP A 407 15.97 2.39 -34.60
CA ASP A 407 17.09 1.47 -34.38
C ASP A 407 16.66 0.01 -34.58
N GLN A 408 15.47 -0.37 -34.10
CA GLN A 408 14.90 -1.70 -34.32
C GLN A 408 14.65 -1.98 -35.81
N ALA A 409 14.15 -0.98 -36.55
CA ALA A 409 13.95 -1.09 -37.99
C ALA A 409 15.27 -1.15 -38.78
N GLU A 410 16.34 -0.52 -38.29
CA GLU A 410 17.68 -0.62 -38.85
C GLU A 410 18.29 -1.99 -38.56
N LEU A 411 18.24 -2.45 -37.31
CA LEU A 411 18.69 -3.79 -36.92
C LEU A 411 17.96 -4.90 -37.67
N SER A 412 16.65 -4.76 -37.92
CA SER A 412 15.93 -5.74 -38.73
C SER A 412 16.43 -5.79 -40.17
N LYS A 413 16.73 -4.62 -40.78
CA LYS A 413 17.33 -4.56 -42.12
C LYS A 413 18.73 -5.12 -42.14
N GLU A 414 19.53 -4.84 -41.12
CA GLU A 414 20.85 -5.44 -40.97
C GLU A 414 20.71 -6.95 -40.89
N ILE A 415 19.86 -7.50 -40.02
CA ILE A 415 19.64 -8.96 -39.90
C ILE A 415 19.25 -9.57 -41.25
N GLU A 416 18.42 -8.90 -42.05
CA GLU A 416 18.11 -9.34 -43.42
C GLU A 416 19.35 -9.34 -44.32
N GLN A 417 20.19 -8.32 -44.26
CA GLN A 417 21.47 -8.28 -44.98
C GLN A 417 22.44 -9.36 -44.50
N TRP A 418 22.54 -9.61 -43.19
CA TRP A 418 23.36 -10.68 -42.62
C TRP A 418 22.84 -12.07 -43.05
N ARG A 419 21.53 -12.25 -43.16
CA ARG A 419 20.92 -13.49 -43.67
C ARG A 419 21.23 -13.72 -45.14
N GLU A 420 21.10 -12.69 -45.98
CA GLU A 420 21.47 -12.83 -47.40
C GLU A 420 22.97 -13.04 -47.57
N GLY A 421 23.80 -12.31 -46.81
CA GLY A 421 25.24 -12.51 -46.77
C GLY A 421 25.61 -13.95 -46.37
N LEU A 422 24.94 -14.51 -45.35
CA LEU A 422 25.13 -15.89 -44.93
C LEU A 422 24.67 -16.88 -46.01
N ARG A 423 23.57 -16.61 -46.72
CA ARG A 423 23.10 -17.44 -47.84
C ARG A 423 24.13 -17.47 -48.98
N VAL A 424 24.71 -16.33 -49.32
CA VAL A 424 25.77 -16.22 -50.32
C VAL A 424 27.03 -16.97 -49.86
N VAL A 425 27.43 -16.83 -48.60
CA VAL A 425 28.57 -17.59 -48.04
C VAL A 425 28.28 -19.09 -48.05
N GLU A 426 27.08 -19.53 -47.69
CA GLU A 426 26.69 -20.94 -47.74
C GLU A 426 26.76 -21.50 -49.17
N GLU A 427 26.28 -20.73 -50.16
CA GLU A 427 26.36 -21.09 -51.58
C GLU A 427 27.81 -21.19 -52.04
N LYS A 428 28.66 -20.21 -51.70
CA LYS A 428 30.11 -20.23 -51.99
C LYS A 428 30.83 -21.39 -51.29
N VAL A 429 30.43 -21.75 -50.07
CA VAL A 429 30.99 -22.90 -49.36
C VAL A 429 30.60 -24.20 -50.07
N LYS A 430 29.34 -24.36 -50.52
CA LYS A 430 28.92 -25.53 -51.31
C LYS A 430 29.65 -25.62 -52.66
N GLU A 431 29.81 -24.50 -53.36
CA GLU A 431 30.60 -24.43 -54.60
C GLU A 431 32.06 -24.84 -54.36
N SER A 432 32.69 -24.31 -53.30
CA SER A 432 34.08 -24.63 -52.96
C SER A 432 34.25 -26.06 -52.45
N GLU A 433 33.28 -26.63 -51.73
CA GLU A 433 33.26 -28.05 -51.34
C GLU A 433 33.15 -28.94 -52.58
N ALA A 434 32.29 -28.60 -53.55
CA ALA A 434 32.17 -29.32 -54.80
C ALA A 434 33.45 -29.24 -55.64
N ALA A 435 34.09 -28.07 -55.70
CA ALA A 435 35.39 -27.90 -56.34
C ALA A 435 36.49 -28.68 -55.62
N MET A 436 36.51 -28.69 -54.29
CA MET A 436 37.46 -29.45 -53.48
C MET A 436 37.28 -30.96 -53.66
N LYS A 437 36.04 -31.46 -53.74
CA LYS A 437 35.76 -32.87 -54.09
C LYS A 437 36.26 -33.22 -55.48
N LYS A 438 35.98 -32.38 -56.49
CA LYS A 438 36.53 -32.60 -57.84
C LYS A 438 38.07 -32.61 -57.83
N ASN A 439 38.69 -31.70 -57.07
CA ASN A 439 40.14 -31.67 -56.93
C ASN A 439 40.66 -32.93 -56.21
N ILE A 440 39.99 -33.42 -55.17
CA ILE A 440 40.41 -34.64 -54.47
C ILE A 440 40.24 -35.88 -55.36
N ASP A 441 39.21 -35.91 -56.20
CA ASP A 441 38.99 -36.99 -57.17
C ASP A 441 40.07 -36.99 -58.25
N VAL A 442 40.62 -35.83 -58.63
CA VAL A 442 41.74 -35.71 -59.58
C VAL A 442 43.08 -36.03 -58.92
N ILE A 443 43.29 -35.62 -57.66
CA ILE A 443 44.55 -35.82 -56.93
C ILE A 443 44.67 -37.27 -56.42
N SER A 444 43.57 -37.91 -56.00
CA SER A 444 43.54 -39.30 -55.52
C SER A 444 44.21 -40.31 -56.46
N PRO A 445 43.90 -40.37 -57.77
CA PRO A 445 44.58 -41.27 -58.68
C PRO A 445 46.06 -40.91 -58.86
N TRP A 446 46.44 -39.64 -58.81
CA TRP A 446 47.85 -39.23 -58.90
C TRP A 446 48.64 -39.64 -57.65
N VAL A 447 48.05 -39.50 -56.46
CA VAL A 447 48.64 -39.96 -55.20
C VAL A 447 48.74 -41.49 -55.20
N LYS A 448 47.70 -42.21 -55.62
CA LYS A 448 47.75 -43.67 -55.76
C LYS A 448 48.81 -44.13 -56.75
N ASP A 449 48.96 -43.45 -57.90
CA ASP A 449 50.03 -43.76 -58.86
C ASP A 449 51.41 -43.54 -58.21
N LEU A 450 51.61 -42.43 -57.49
CA LEU A 450 52.82 -42.19 -56.71
C LEU A 450 53.07 -43.27 -55.65
N GLU A 451 52.05 -43.67 -54.88
CA GLU A 451 52.13 -44.75 -53.89
C GLU A 451 52.52 -46.08 -54.55
N THR A 452 51.92 -46.45 -55.69
CA THR A 452 52.29 -47.69 -56.40
C THR A 452 53.71 -47.64 -56.95
N ARG A 453 54.18 -46.49 -57.42
CA ARG A 453 55.57 -46.29 -57.86
C ARG A 453 56.54 -46.40 -56.69
N LEU A 454 56.17 -45.84 -55.53
CA LEU A 454 56.98 -45.89 -54.32
C LEU A 454 57.06 -47.32 -53.75
N ALA A 455 55.94 -48.05 -53.71
CA ALA A 455 55.91 -49.46 -53.33
C ALA A 455 56.72 -50.35 -54.29
N ARG A 456 56.75 -50.04 -55.59
CA ARG A 456 57.64 -50.71 -56.55
C ARG A 456 59.12 -50.46 -56.25
N LEU A 457 59.48 -49.26 -55.82
CA LEU A 457 60.84 -48.92 -55.43
C LEU A 457 61.25 -49.60 -54.11
N GLU A 458 60.34 -49.62 -53.13
CA GLU A 458 60.57 -50.25 -51.83
C GLU A 458 60.76 -51.78 -51.94
N ASN A 459 60.04 -52.46 -52.84
CA ASN A 459 60.24 -53.89 -53.11
C ASN A 459 61.50 -54.22 -53.94
N GLN A 460 62.20 -53.21 -54.47
CA GLN A 460 63.43 -53.39 -55.24
C GLN A 460 64.72 -53.14 -54.43
N THR A 461 64.59 -52.51 -53.26
CA THR A 461 65.62 -52.45 -52.22
C THR A 461 65.48 -53.62 -51.26
#